data_AF-A0A2N0Z4P8-F1
#
_entry.id   AF-A0A2N0Z4P8-F1
#
_cell.length_a   1.000
_cell.length_b   1.000
_cell.length_c   1.000
_cell.angle_alpha   90.00
_cell.angle_beta   90.00
_cell.angle_gamma   90.00
#
_symmetry.space_group_name_H-M   'P 1'
#
loop_
_entity.id
_entity.type
_entity.pdbx_description
1 polymer ?
#
loop_
_entity_poly.entity_id
_entity_poly.type
_entity_poly.pdbx_seq_one_letter_code
_entity_poly.pdbx_strand_id
1 'polypeptide(L)' 'MEKALKDLMGKIVDFKRFAIVLLAVGVFFYLGVIIPTPDKTEINTAVMMMMTSACLGGSIFFFAKAKKLKNKLNELSNK' A
#
# COMPACT_ATOMS: atom_id res chain seq x y z
N MET A 1 27.39 11.65 -6.99
CA MET A 1 26.06 11.40 -7.59
C MET A 1 25.54 9.98 -7.36
N GLU A 2 26.38 8.95 -7.41
CA GLU A 2 25.94 7.54 -7.26
C GLU A 2 25.27 7.18 -5.92
N LYS A 3 25.75 7.71 -4.79
CA LYS A 3 25.12 7.45 -3.46
C LYS A 3 23.66 7.93 -3.39
N ALA A 4 23.39 9.14 -3.86
CA ALA A 4 22.04 9.71 -3.84
C ALA A 4 21.06 8.92 -4.72
N LEU A 5 21.54 8.37 -5.84
CA LEU A 5 20.74 7.52 -6.73
C LEU A 5 20.41 6.18 -6.08
N LYS A 6 21.39 5.54 -5.42
CA LYS A 6 21.18 4.31 -4.65
C LYS A 6 20.19 4.50 -3.50
N ASP A 7 20.30 5.61 -2.76
CA ASP A 7 19.36 5.93 -1.67
C ASP A 7 17.93 6.16 -2.19
N LEU A 8 17.78 6.85 -3.33
CA LEU A 8 16.47 7.06 -3.96
C LEU A 8 15.83 5.74 -4.42
N MET A 9 16.66 4.83 -4.95
CA MET A 9 16.23 3.51 -5.38
C MET A 9 15.80 2.63 -4.20
N GLY A 10 16.55 2.67 -3.10
CA GLY A 10 16.18 2.02 -1.83
C GLY A 10 14.82 2.52 -1.34
N LYS A 11 14.60 3.84 -1.34
CA LYS A 11 13.34 4.44 -0.91
C LYS A 11 12.14 4.02 -1.77
N ILE A 12 12.34 3.81 -3.07
CA ILE A 12 11.29 3.29 -3.99
C ILE A 12 10.93 1.84 -3.63
N VAL A 13 11.94 1.01 -3.35
CA VAL A 13 11.73 -0.39 -2.95
C VAL A 13 10.94 -0.46 -1.64
N ASP A 14 11.27 0.40 -0.67
CA ASP A 14 10.56 0.47 0.61
C ASP A 14 9.10 0.88 0.43
N PHE A 15 8.82 1.92 -0.35
CA PHE A 15 7.44 2.33 -0.63
C PHE A 15 6.62 1.23 -1.33
N LYS A 16 7.24 0.48 -2.25
CA LYS A 16 6.58 -0.68 -2.87
C LYS A 16 6.31 -1.80 -1.86
N ARG A 17 7.28 -2.14 -1.01
CA ARG A 17 7.10 -3.16 0.03
C ARG A 17 5.98 -2.78 0.99
N PHE A 18 5.97 -1.52 1.44
CA PHE A 18 4.91 -1.02 2.31
C PHE A 18 3.53 -1.09 1.63
N ALA A 19 3.44 -0.71 0.36
CA ALA A 19 2.19 -0.81 -0.40
C ALA A 19 1.68 -2.26 -0.50
N ILE A 20 2.57 -3.22 -0.77
CA ILE A 20 2.23 -4.66 -0.84
C ILE A 20 1.77 -5.18 0.51
N VAL A 21 2.48 -4.86 1.60
CA VAL A 21 2.09 -5.28 2.96
C VAL A 21 0.73 -4.69 3.33
N LEU A 22 0.48 -3.41 3.04
CA LEU A 22 -0.79 -2.77 3.32
C LEU A 22 -1.94 -3.37 2.49
N LEU A 23 -1.66 -3.77 1.26
CA LEU A 23 -2.62 -4.51 0.42
C LEU A 23 -2.94 -5.87 1.01
N ALA A 24 -1.92 -6.64 1.41
CA ALA A 24 -2.11 -7.96 2.03
C ALA A 24 -2.92 -7.87 3.33
N VAL A 25 -2.61 -6.90 4.19
CA VAL A 25 -3.37 -6.62 5.42
C VAL A 25 -4.83 -6.25 5.08
N GLY A 26 -5.05 -5.42 4.07
CA GLY A 26 -6.40 -5.10 3.59
C GLY A 26 -7.19 -6.33 3.13
N VAL A 27 -6.55 -7.28 2.44
CA VAL A 27 -7.17 -8.55 2.03
C VAL A 27 -7.59 -9.37 3.25
N PHE A 28 -6.77 -9.45 4.29
CA PHE A 28 -7.16 -10.16 5.53
C PHE A 28 -8.35 -9.50 6.23
N PHE A 29 -8.41 -8.17 6.29
CA PHE A 29 -9.59 -7.47 6.81
C PHE A 29 -10.84 -7.75 5.98
N TYR A 30 -10.71 -7.77 4.65
CA TYR A 30 -11.82 -8.11 3.75
C TYR A 30 -12.31 -9.56 3.93
N LEU A 31 -11.39 -10.51 4.11
CA LEU A 31 -11.75 -11.89 4.45
C LEU A 31 -12.48 -11.96 5.80
N GLY A 32 -12.04 -11.16 6.77
CA GLY A 32 -12.75 -10.99 8.05
C GLY A 32 -14.18 -10.48 7.88
N VAL A 33 -14.45 -9.64 6.87
CA VAL A 33 -15.80 -9.15 6.51
C VAL A 33 -16.64 -10.23 5.83
N ILE A 34 -16.06 -11.03 4.92
CA ILE A 34 -16.83 -11.97 4.10
C ILE A 34 -17.23 -13.25 4.84
N ILE A 35 -16.45 -13.68 5.86
CA ILE A 35 -16.73 -14.92 6.61
C ILE A 35 -17.90 -14.69 7.58
N PRO A 36 -19.08 -15.31 7.38
CA PRO A 36 -20.20 -15.14 8.28
C PRO A 36 -19.87 -15.74 9.65
N THR A 37 -20.11 -14.98 10.70
CA THR A 37 -19.88 -15.38 12.10
C THR A 37 -21.12 -15.07 12.90
N PRO A 38 -21.57 -15.95 13.81
CA PRO A 38 -22.83 -15.78 14.54
C PRO A 38 -22.84 -14.52 15.41
N ASP A 39 -21.69 -14.06 15.88
CA ASP A 39 -21.54 -12.85 16.71
C ASP A 39 -21.26 -11.56 15.91
N LYS A 40 -21.46 -11.57 14.58
CA LYS A 40 -21.22 -10.38 13.76
C LYS A 40 -22.31 -9.34 13.95
N THR A 41 -21.94 -8.25 14.62
CA THR A 41 -22.74 -7.02 14.63
C THR A 41 -22.52 -6.24 13.33
N GLU A 42 -23.55 -5.49 12.90
CA GLU A 42 -23.46 -4.61 11.73
C GLU A 42 -22.35 -3.55 11.90
N ILE A 43 -22.17 -3.05 13.11
CA ILE A 43 -21.11 -2.09 13.46
C ILE A 43 -19.72 -2.69 13.24
N ASN A 44 -19.49 -3.93 13.68
CA ASN A 44 -18.19 -4.60 13.49
C ASN A 44 -17.86 -4.77 12.00
N THR A 45 -18.88 -5.14 11.21
CA THR A 45 -18.75 -5.29 9.75
C THR A 45 -18.45 -3.96 9.08
N ALA A 46 -19.14 -2.88 9.46
CA ALA A 46 -18.90 -1.54 8.94
C ALA A 46 -17.50 -1.02 9.26
N VAL A 47 -17.00 -1.23 10.48
CA VAL A 47 -15.64 -0.85 10.89
C VAL A 47 -14.59 -1.63 10.09
N MET A 48 -14.76 -2.94 9.92
CA MET A 48 -13.83 -3.77 9.14
C MET A 48 -13.84 -3.39 7.64
N MET A 49 -14.99 -3.05 7.07
CA MET A 49 -15.08 -2.53 5.69
C MET A 49 -14.39 -1.17 5.53
N MET A 50 -14.58 -0.27 6.50
CA MET A 50 -13.89 1.03 6.51
C MET A 50 -12.37 0.85 6.59
N MET A 51 -11.90 -0.05 7.47
CA MET A 51 -10.48 -0.34 7.64
C MET A 51 -9.87 -0.98 6.38
N THR A 52 -10.59 -1.92 5.75
CA THR A 52 -10.22 -2.49 4.44
C THR A 52 -10.06 -1.40 3.39
N SER A 53 -11.02 -0.49 3.30
CA SER A 53 -11.01 0.61 2.33
C SER A 53 -9.85 1.59 2.57
N ALA A 54 -9.56 1.89 3.83
CA ALA A 54 -8.41 2.70 4.22
C ALA A 54 -7.07 2.03 3.87
N CYS A 55 -6.92 0.72 4.13
CA CYS A 55 -5.74 -0.05 3.73
C CYS A 55 -5.56 -0.07 2.20
N LEU A 56 -6.64 -0.27 1.46
CA LEU A 56 -6.63 -0.28 0.00
C LEU A 56 -6.23 1.10 -0.56
N GLY A 57 -6.87 2.17 -0.07
CA GLY A 57 -6.58 3.55 -0.46
C GLY A 57 -5.14 3.95 -0.13
N GLY A 58 -4.66 3.57 1.06
CA GLY A 58 -3.27 3.75 1.46
C GLY A 58 -2.30 3.02 0.53
N SER A 59 -2.60 1.77 0.16
CA SER A 59 -1.74 0.97 -0.72
C SER A 59 -1.60 1.63 -2.09
N ILE A 60 -2.72 2.06 -2.67
CA ILE A 60 -2.76 2.79 -3.95
C ILE A 60 -1.93 4.08 -3.86
N PHE A 61 -2.05 4.83 -2.77
CA PHE A 61 -1.27 6.04 -2.55
C PHE A 61 0.25 5.76 -2.53
N PHE A 62 0.69 4.73 -1.80
CA PHE A 62 2.10 4.35 -1.75
C PHE A 62 2.62 3.82 -3.09
N PHE A 63 1.82 3.05 -3.83
CA PHE A 63 2.16 2.64 -5.19
C PHE A 63 2.30 3.84 -6.14
N ALA A 64 1.40 4.82 -6.05
CA ALA A 64 1.47 6.03 -6.86
C ALA A 64 2.73 6.86 -6.55
N LYS A 65 3.07 7.02 -5.25
CA LYS A 65 4.30 7.69 -4.82
C LYS A 65 5.55 6.97 -5.33
N ALA A 66 5.61 5.63 -5.20
CA ALA A 66 6.71 4.82 -5.69
C ALA A 66 6.88 4.94 -7.22
N LYS A 67 5.77 4.94 -7.98
CA LYS A 67 5.78 5.13 -9.43
C LYS A 67 6.30 6.52 -9.81
N LYS A 68 5.88 7.58 -9.11
CA LYS A 68 6.35 8.94 -9.36
C LYS A 68 7.84 9.11 -9.07
N LEU A 69 8.36 8.52 -7.98
CA LEU A 69 9.80 8.53 -7.69
C LEU A 69 10.59 7.74 -8.74
N LYS A 70 10.09 6.57 -9.18
CA LYS A 70 10.75 5.77 -10.22
C LYS A 70 10.85 6.54 -11.54
N ASN A 71 9.79 7.25 -11.94
CA ASN A 71 9.81 8.06 -13.15
C ASN A 71 10.86 9.19 -13.07
N LYS A 72 10.92 9.90 -11.94
CA LYS A 72 11.96 10.93 -11.70
C LYS A 72 13.37 10.35 -11.74
N LEU A 73 13.58 9.14 -11.23
CA LEU A 73 14.88 8.48 -11.25
C LEU A 73 15.30 8.13 -12.68
N ASN A 74 14.36 7.64 -13.51
CA ASN A 74 14.61 7.40 -14.93
C ASN A 74 14.95 8.68 -15.70
N GLU A 75 14.26 9.80 -15.43
CA GLU A 75 14.57 11.09 -16.07
C GLU A 75 15.97 11.60 -15.71
N LEU A 76 16.40 11.41 -14.45
CA LEU A 76 17.73 11.79 -13.99
C LEU A 76 18.84 10.86 -14.49
N SER A 77 18.51 9.60 -14.78
CA SER A 77 19.47 8.62 -15.32
C SER A 77 19.66 8.73 -16.84
N ASN A 78 18.71 9.36 -17.55
CA ASN A 78 18.70 9.46 -19.01
C ASN A 78 19.14 10.86 -19.51
N LYS A 79 19.78 11.64 -18.63
CA LYS A 79 20.29 12.99 -18.87
C LYS A 79 21.77 13.02 -18.51
#